data_AF-A0A355WK95-F1
#
_entry.id   AF-A0A355WK95-F1
#
_cell.length_a   1.000
_cell.length_b   1.000
_cell.length_c   1.000
_cell.angle_alpha   90.00
_cell.angle_beta   90.00
_cell.angle_gamma   90.00
#
_symmetry.space_group_name_H-M   'P 1'
#
loop_
_entity.id
_entity.type
_entity.pdbx_description
1 polymer ?
#
loop_
_entity_poly.entity_id
_entity_poly.type
_entity_poly.pdbx_seq_one_letter_code
_entity_poly.pdbx_strand_id
1 'polypeptide(L)'
;MANIAYIMMCHKDPDVIIAQAVQLTAKGDFLAIHFDARVGDAAFQTIKGALKFNPSVVFAKREKCGWGEWSLVQATLNAVKAAEEKFPNATHFYMVSGDCMPIKSAEYTHDFLDSQNKDYIESFDY
;
A
#
# COMPACT_ATOMS: atom_id res chain seq x y z
N MET A 1 7.78 -17.05 -6.93
CA MET A 1 6.47 -16.48 -7.23
C MET A 1 6.40 -15.17 -6.49
N ALA A 2 6.18 -14.10 -7.23
CA ALA A 2 6.18 -12.75 -6.69
C ALA A 2 5.05 -12.64 -5.66
N ASN A 3 5.41 -12.25 -4.44
CA ASN A 3 4.47 -11.78 -3.44
C ASN A 3 4.70 -10.28 -3.26
N ILE A 4 3.68 -9.48 -3.54
CA ILE A 4 3.78 -8.03 -3.57
C ILE A 4 3.31 -7.49 -2.22
N ALA A 5 4.09 -6.62 -1.59
CA ALA A 5 3.61 -5.75 -0.53
C ALA A 5 3.26 -4.39 -1.13
N TYR A 6 1.97 -4.13 -1.33
CA TYR A 6 1.50 -2.83 -1.75
C TYR A 6 1.64 -1.81 -0.61
N ILE A 7 2.20 -0.65 -0.92
CA ILE A 7 2.37 0.48 -0.01
C ILE A 7 1.35 1.54 -0.39
N MET A 8 0.19 1.51 0.27
CA MET A 8 -0.96 2.36 -0.08
C MET A 8 -1.00 3.63 0.76
N MET A 9 -0.88 4.77 0.08
CA MET A 9 -1.00 6.11 0.65
C MET A 9 -2.40 6.66 0.39
N CYS A 10 -3.17 6.97 1.44
CA CYS A 10 -4.56 7.41 1.29
C CYS A 10 -4.98 8.47 2.33
N HIS A 11 -5.98 9.27 1.98
CA HIS A 11 -6.45 10.40 2.79
C HIS A 11 -7.96 10.70 2.63
N LYS A 12 -8.74 9.76 2.06
CA LYS A 12 -10.19 9.92 1.84
C LYS A 12 -10.84 8.55 1.54
N ASP A 13 -12.17 8.57 1.40
CA ASP A 13 -13.03 7.51 0.85
C ASP A 13 -12.83 6.10 1.45
N PRO A 14 -13.24 5.88 2.73
CA PRO A 14 -13.08 4.60 3.42
C PRO A 14 -13.56 3.37 2.65
N ASP A 15 -14.74 3.45 2.01
CA ASP A 15 -15.33 2.32 1.30
C ASP A 15 -14.49 1.87 0.10
N VAL A 16 -13.90 2.84 -0.62
CA VAL A 16 -13.00 2.58 -1.74
C VAL A 16 -11.71 1.92 -1.25
N ILE A 17 -11.13 2.42 -0.16
CA ILE A 17 -9.91 1.84 0.42
C ILE A 17 -10.15 0.41 0.90
N ILE A 18 -11.30 0.14 1.53
CA ILE A 18 -11.67 -1.21 1.98
C ILE A 18 -11.82 -2.14 0.76
N ALA A 19 -12.53 -1.71 -0.28
CA ALA A 19 -12.71 -2.51 -1.49
C ALA A 19 -11.38 -2.82 -2.19
N GLN A 20 -10.51 -1.81 -2.34
CA GLN A 20 -9.18 -2.01 -2.92
C GLN A 20 -8.32 -2.95 -2.06
N ALA A 21 -8.38 -2.83 -0.74
CA ALA A 21 -7.62 -3.71 0.15
C ALA A 21 -8.03 -5.17 -0.01
N VAL A 22 -9.33 -5.44 -0.11
CA VAL A 22 -9.85 -6.79 -0.39
C VAL A 22 -9.38 -7.27 -1.77
N GLN A 23 -9.48 -6.42 -2.80
CA GLN A 23 -9.10 -6.79 -4.17
C GLN A 23 -7.60 -7.11 -4.29
N LEU A 24 -6.73 -6.25 -3.76
CA LEU A 24 -5.27 -6.41 -3.87
C LEU A 24 -4.78 -7.62 -3.10
N THR A 25 -5.37 -7.91 -1.94
CA THR A 25 -4.95 -9.07 -1.11
C THR A 25 -5.59 -10.40 -1.53
N ALA A 26 -6.56 -10.39 -2.46
CA ALA A 26 -7.32 -11.58 -2.87
C ALA A 26 -6.47 -12.71 -3.47
N LYS A 27 -5.26 -12.41 -3.96
CA LYS A 27 -4.37 -13.36 -4.65
C LYS A 27 -3.13 -13.74 -3.83
N GLY A 28 -3.12 -13.42 -2.54
CA GLY A 28 -2.03 -13.76 -1.63
C GLY A 28 -1.01 -12.64 -1.42
N ASP A 29 -1.19 -11.50 -2.07
CA ASP A 29 -0.39 -10.29 -1.83
C ASP A 29 -0.72 -9.65 -0.48
N PHE A 30 0.14 -8.71 -0.09
CA PHE A 30 0.08 -7.98 1.16
C PHE A 30 -0.17 -6.49 0.93
N LEU A 31 -0.65 -5.80 1.96
CA LEU A 31 -0.95 -4.38 1.90
C LEU A 31 -0.56 -3.69 3.21
N ALA A 32 0.31 -2.68 3.11
CA ALA A 32 0.51 -1.70 4.16
C ALA A 32 -0.23 -0.41 3.83
N ILE A 33 -1.07 0.04 4.76
CA ILE A 33 -1.91 1.21 4.59
C ILE A 33 -1.38 2.34 5.49
N HIS A 34 -1.02 3.46 4.87
CA HIS A 34 -0.94 4.76 5.54
C HIS A 34 -2.22 5.55 5.24
N PHE A 35 -2.92 5.94 6.31
CA PHE A 35 -4.07 6.85 6.23
C PHE A 35 -3.72 8.16 6.94
N ASP A 36 -3.74 9.28 6.20
CA ASP A 36 -3.26 10.58 6.66
C ASP A 36 -3.84 10.98 8.03
N ALA A 37 -2.99 11.48 8.92
CA ALA A 37 -3.38 11.97 10.24
C ALA A 37 -4.11 13.32 10.22
N ARG A 38 -4.14 14.03 9.09
CA ARG A 38 -4.97 15.23 8.89
C ARG A 38 -6.45 14.87 8.77
N VAL A 39 -6.74 13.67 8.28
CA VAL A 39 -8.11 13.16 8.21
C VAL A 39 -8.44 12.61 9.58
N GLY A 40 -9.52 13.13 10.19
CA GLY A 40 -9.91 12.74 11.54
C GLY A 40 -10.09 11.22 11.72
N ASP A 41 -10.15 10.77 12.97
CA ASP A 41 -10.07 9.35 13.28
C ASP A 41 -11.24 8.50 12.77
N ALA A 42 -12.42 9.09 12.54
CA ALA A 42 -13.62 8.34 12.15
C ALA A 42 -13.43 7.49 10.87
N ALA A 43 -12.86 8.08 9.82
CA ALA A 43 -12.55 7.40 8.57
C ALA A 43 -11.50 6.30 8.78
N PHE A 44 -10.43 6.61 9.53
CA PHE A 44 -9.39 5.65 9.85
C PHE A 44 -9.92 4.45 10.64
N GLN A 45 -10.77 4.67 11.66
CA GLN A 45 -11.37 3.60 12.45
C GLN A 45 -12.33 2.75 11.63
N THR A 46 -13.02 3.33 10.65
CA THR A 46 -13.88 2.59 9.72
C THR A 46 -13.05 1.58 8.92
N ILE A 47 -11.95 2.05 8.29
CA ILE A 47 -11.04 1.20 7.51
C ILE A 47 -10.39 0.14 8.42
N LYS A 48 -9.86 0.55 9.57
CA LYS A 48 -9.22 -0.35 10.53
C LYS A 48 -10.18 -1.41 11.05
N GLY A 49 -11.43 -1.03 11.34
CA GLY A 49 -12.47 -1.94 11.81
C GLY A 49 -12.86 -2.98 10.75
N ALA A 50 -13.00 -2.56 9.49
CA ALA A 50 -13.35 -3.45 8.38
C ALA A 50 -12.23 -4.45 8.05
N LEU A 51 -10.97 -4.03 8.14
CA LEU A 51 -9.81 -4.85 7.76
C LEU A 51 -9.12 -5.55 8.94
N LYS A 52 -9.63 -5.41 10.17
CA LYS A 52 -8.97 -5.88 11.42
C LYS A 52 -8.59 -7.36 11.44
N PHE A 53 -9.30 -8.19 10.67
CA PHE A 53 -9.08 -9.63 10.61
C PHE A 53 -8.40 -10.09 9.32
N ASN A 54 -8.02 -9.17 8.42
CA ASN A 54 -7.26 -9.53 7.23
C ASN A 54 -5.77 -9.65 7.61
N PRO A 55 -5.18 -10.87 7.62
CA PRO A 55 -3.79 -11.07 8.03
C PRO A 55 -2.80 -10.47 7.02
N SER A 56 -3.24 -10.21 5.79
CA SER A 56 -2.45 -9.59 4.72
C SER A 56 -2.48 -8.06 4.76
N VAL A 57 -3.08 -7.45 5.78
CA VAL A 57 -3.13 -5.99 5.94
C VAL A 57 -2.39 -5.56 7.21
N VAL A 58 -1.61 -4.50 7.10
CA VAL A 58 -1.00 -3.79 8.23
C VAL A 58 -1.24 -2.29 8.12
N PHE A 59 -1.40 -1.63 9.26
CA PHE A 59 -1.55 -0.18 9.33
C PHE A 59 -0.24 0.47 9.76
N ALA A 60 0.24 1.40 8.95
CA ALA A 60 1.45 2.16 9.23
C ALA A 60 1.20 3.23 10.30
N LYS A 61 2.29 3.73 10.91
CA LYS A 61 2.23 4.95 11.72
C LYS A 61 1.74 6.11 10.83
N ARG A 62 0.65 6.74 11.24
CA ARG A 62 0.04 7.87 10.54
C ARG A 62 0.90 9.12 10.70
N GLU A 63 0.95 9.92 9.65
CA GLU A 63 1.65 11.20 9.56
C GLU A 63 0.71 12.24 8.98
N LYS A 64 0.85 13.51 9.37
CA LYS A 64 0.08 14.62 8.80
C LYS A 64 0.77 15.10 7.53
N CYS A 65 0.34 14.65 6.37
CA CYS A 65 1.05 14.93 5.13
C CYS A 65 0.69 16.30 4.56
N GLY A 66 1.68 17.03 4.09
CA GLY A 66 1.53 18.20 3.24
C GLY A 66 1.89 17.85 1.80
N TRP A 67 1.21 18.47 0.85
CA TRP A 67 1.45 18.20 -0.57
C TRP A 67 2.84 18.72 -0.98
N GLY A 68 3.67 17.84 -1.55
CA GLY A 68 5.05 18.15 -1.92
C GLY A 68 6.03 18.26 -0.75
N GLU A 69 5.60 17.95 0.48
CA GLU A 69 6.45 18.07 1.67
C GLU A 69 7.14 16.75 2.04
N TRP A 70 8.20 16.85 2.85
CA TRP A 70 8.91 15.70 3.44
C TRP A 70 7.99 14.75 4.21
N SER A 71 6.88 15.24 4.75
CA SER A 71 5.90 14.43 5.47
C SER A 71 5.31 13.30 4.62
N LEU A 72 5.25 13.43 3.29
CA LEU A 72 4.90 12.32 2.38
C LEU A 72 5.99 11.25 2.35
N VAL A 73 7.26 11.65 2.26
CA VAL A 73 8.39 10.71 2.31
C VAL A 73 8.40 9.96 3.64
N GLN A 74 8.22 10.66 4.76
CA GLN A 74 8.16 10.04 6.09
C GLN A 74 7.00 9.05 6.20
N ALA A 75 5.84 9.38 5.64
CA ALA A 75 4.67 8.52 5.61
C ALA A 75 4.92 7.24 4.79
N THR A 76 5.53 7.36 3.61
CA THR A 76 5.93 6.22 2.78
C THR A 76 6.93 5.33 3.51
N LEU A 77 7.96 5.91 4.15
CA LEU A 77 8.95 5.15 4.94
C LEU A 77 8.31 4.40 6.11
N ASN A 78 7.34 5.01 6.80
CA ASN A 78 6.60 4.33 7.87
C ASN A 78 5.81 3.13 7.34
N ALA A 79 5.22 3.25 6.14
CA ALA A 79 4.45 2.17 5.54
C ALA A 79 5.33 1.04 5.02
N VAL A 80 6.47 1.35 4.41
CA VAL A 80 7.47 0.35 4.00
C VAL A 80 7.99 -0.43 5.21
N LYS A 81 8.36 0.25 6.30
CA LYS A 81 8.81 -0.43 7.54
C LYS A 81 7.74 -1.35 8.11
N ALA A 82 6.49 -0.89 8.17
CA ALA A 82 5.39 -1.71 8.64
C ALA A 82 5.17 -2.96 7.76
N ALA A 83 5.31 -2.81 6.44
CA ALA A 83 5.23 -3.93 5.50
C ALA A 83 6.39 -4.92 5.69
N GLU A 84 7.63 -4.42 5.76
CA GLU A 84 8.84 -5.24 5.94
C GLU A 84 8.77 -6.06 7.24
N GLU A 85 8.38 -5.42 8.36
CA GLU A 85 8.24 -6.09 9.66
C GLU A 85 7.13 -7.14 9.66
N LYS A 86 6.01 -6.87 8.98
CA LYS A 86 4.82 -7.74 9.02
C LYS A 86 4.89 -8.88 8.00
N PHE A 87 5.48 -8.64 6.84
CA PHE A 87 5.41 -9.51 5.68
C PHE A 87 6.81 -9.96 5.23
N PRO A 88 7.49 -10.82 6.01
CA PRO A 88 8.85 -11.28 5.70
C PRO A 88 8.93 -12.10 4.39
N ASN A 89 7.79 -12.53 3.84
CA ASN A 89 7.71 -13.27 2.59
C ASN A 89 7.42 -12.37 1.37
N ALA A 90 7.32 -11.05 1.57
CA ALA A 90 7.19 -10.10 0.46
C ALA A 90 8.50 -10.09 -0.36
N THR A 91 8.34 -10.14 -1.68
CA THR A 91 9.45 -10.13 -2.64
C THR A 91 9.63 -8.78 -3.30
N HIS A 92 8.55 -8.01 -3.41
CA HIS A 92 8.50 -6.72 -4.07
C HIS A 92 7.66 -5.74 -3.24
N PHE A 93 7.99 -4.46 -3.30
CA PHE A 93 7.23 -3.39 -2.67
C PHE A 93 6.73 -2.44 -3.75
N TYR A 94 5.41 -2.20 -3.78
CA TYR A 94 4.78 -1.39 -4.82
C TYR A 94 3.98 -0.24 -4.20
N MET A 95 4.49 0.99 -4.32
CA MET A 95 3.78 2.19 -3.92
C MET A 95 2.57 2.51 -4.81
N VAL A 96 1.41 2.71 -4.19
CA VAL A 96 0.15 3.10 -4.82
C VAL A 96 -0.58 4.15 -3.97
N SER A 97 -1.46 4.94 -4.58
CA SER A 97 -2.39 5.79 -3.84
C SER A 97 -3.78 5.15 -3.77
N GLY A 98 -4.63 5.66 -2.88
CA GLY A 98 -6.05 5.28 -2.84
C GLY A 98 -6.85 5.62 -4.11
N ASP A 99 -6.30 6.44 -5.01
CA ASP A 99 -6.92 6.78 -6.29
C ASP A 99 -6.40 5.91 -7.46
N CYS A 100 -5.41 5.03 -7.22
CA CYS A 100 -4.88 4.12 -8.23
C CYS A 100 -5.80 2.90 -8.44
N MET A 101 -5.93 2.45 -9.69
CA MET A 101 -6.65 1.21 -10.03
C MET A 101 -5.82 0.34 -10.98
N PRO A 102 -5.76 -0.99 -10.76
CA PRO A 102 -5.05 -1.89 -11.65
C PRO A 102 -5.75 -1.99 -13.00
N ILE A 103 -4.96 -1.96 -14.08
CA ILE A 103 -5.42 -2.14 -15.46
C ILE A 103 -5.05 -3.53 -16.04
N LYS A 104 -4.42 -4.37 -15.22
CA LYS A 104 -4.02 -5.76 -15.53
C LYS A 104 -4.43 -6.66 -14.36
N SER A 105 -4.51 -7.97 -14.60
CA SER A 105 -4.79 -8.93 -13.54
C SER A 105 -3.60 -9.11 -12.60
N ALA A 106 -3.84 -9.62 -11.40
CA ALA A 106 -2.76 -9.94 -10.46
C ALA A 106 -1.82 -11.01 -11.04
N GLU A 107 -2.37 -12.01 -11.74
CA GLU A 107 -1.58 -13.07 -12.39
C GLU A 107 -0.59 -12.48 -13.40
N TYR A 108 -1.03 -11.51 -14.21
CA TYR A 108 -0.13 -10.82 -15.14
C TYR A 108 1.00 -10.11 -14.41
N THR A 109 0.69 -9.41 -13.31
CA THR A 109 1.70 -8.70 -12.52
C THR A 109 2.70 -9.67 -11.89
N HIS A 110 2.24 -10.79 -11.33
CA HIS A 110 3.12 -11.82 -10.77
C HIS A 110 4.04 -12.41 -11.82
N ASP A 111 3.50 -12.85 -12.97
CA ASP A 111 4.29 -13.39 -14.07
C ASP A 111 5.33 -12.39 -14.59
N PHE A 112 4.95 -11.11 -14.69
CA PHE A 112 5.85 -10.05 -15.12
C PHE A 112 7.01 -9.85 -14.14
N LEU A 113 6.72 -9.78 -12.85
CA LEU A 113 7.76 -9.58 -11.80
C LEU A 113 8.64 -10.82 -11.63
N ASP A 114 8.08 -12.03 -11.71
CA ASP A 114 8.86 -13.27 -11.64
C ASP A 114 9.81 -13.43 -12.84
N SER A 115 9.52 -12.79 -13.99
CA SER A 115 10.33 -12.90 -15.19
C SER A 115 11.70 -12.22 -15.09
N GLN A 116 11.86 -11.21 -14.22
CA GLN A 116 13.11 -10.45 -14.05
C GLN A 116 13.28 -9.97 -12.62
N ASN A 117 14.39 -10.35 -11.98
CA ASN A 117 14.74 -9.88 -10.64
C ASN A 117 15.35 -8.46 -10.68
N LYS A 118 14.50 -7.43 -10.80
CA LYS A 118 14.92 -6.02 -10.82
C LYS A 118 13.82 -5.09 -10.31
N ASP A 119 14.25 -3.90 -9.88
CA ASP A 119 13.36 -2.82 -9.48
C ASP A 119 12.94 -1.95 -10.68
N TYR A 120 11.77 -1.32 -10.57
CA TYR A 120 11.22 -0.42 -11.57
C TYR A 120 10.93 0.94 -10.91
N ILE A 121 11.65 1.98 -11.33
CA ILE A 121 11.41 3.35 -10.91
C ILE A 121 11.68 4.27 -12.10
N GLU A 122 10.80 5.24 -12.32
CA GLU A 122 11.00 6.27 -13.33
C GLU A 122 11.98 7.32 -12.81
N SER A 123 12.95 7.69 -13.66
CA SER A 123 13.95 8.72 -13.34
C SER A 123 14.19 9.57 -14.58
N PHE A 124 14.25 10.89 -14.39
CA PHE A 124 14.58 11.86 -15.42
C PHE A 124 15.82 12.63 -15.00
N ASP A 125 16.79 12.76 -15.91
CA ASP A 125 17.90 13.68 -15.71
C ASP A 125 17.41 15.11 -16.01
N TYR A 126 17.68 16.02 -15.08
CA TYR A 126 17.34 17.46 -15.16
C TYR A 126 18.54 18.32 -15.54
#